data_AF-A0A6A0JN48-F1
#
_entry.id   AF-A0A6A0JN48-F1
#
_cell.length_a   1.000
_cell.length_b   1.000
_cell.length_c   1.000
_cell.angle_alpha   90.00
_cell.angle_beta   90.00
_cell.angle_gamma   90.00
#
_symmetry.space_group_name_H-M   'P 1'
#
loop_
_entity.id
_entity.type
_entity.pdbx_description
1 polymer ?
#
loop_
_entity_poly.entity_id
_entity_poly.type
_entity_poly.pdbx_seq_one_letter_code
_entity_poly.pdbx_strand_id
1 'polypeptide(L)'
;MAVTRLEIHQRQPYANKQSFGNTGTYEQIFATAYFNVDPNTQDNSQITDIELADTDSDGLVSFSADVCILKPMDISKANNTLYVDVPNRGRDRSLNLLNSSDSDQLSNPGNGFLMKQGYTIAWCGWQHDVPNNKHLMKLYGPTADVSGKIAITIQTNAMSYVEQLSERGHKPYPTTDTSDHDATLTV
;
A
#
# COMPACT_ATOMS: atom_id res chain seq x y z
N MET A 1 -8.48 -5.00 14.69
CA MET A 1 -8.31 -3.93 13.69
C MET A 1 -9.61 -3.74 12.93
N ALA A 2 -10.24 -2.56 13.01
CA ALA A 2 -11.50 -2.31 12.31
C ALA A 2 -11.32 -1.14 11.33
N VAL A 3 -11.68 -1.37 10.07
CA VAL A 3 -11.93 -0.29 9.12
C VAL A 3 -13.14 0.49 9.66
N THR A 4 -12.95 1.77 9.96
CA THR A 4 -14.01 2.64 10.48
C THR A 4 -14.73 3.38 9.37
N ARG A 5 -14.02 3.67 8.27
CA ARG A 5 -14.57 4.39 7.11
C ARG A 5 -13.85 4.00 5.83
N LEU A 6 -14.60 3.89 4.75
CA LEU A 6 -14.05 3.85 3.39
C LEU A 6 -14.55 5.08 2.63
N GLU A 7 -13.64 6.00 2.33
CA GLU A 7 -13.95 7.24 1.64
C GLU A 7 -13.64 7.09 0.14
N ILE A 8 -14.68 7.08 -0.70
CA ILE A 8 -14.53 6.90 -2.14
C ILE A 8 -14.31 8.25 -2.80
N HIS A 9 -13.16 8.41 -3.46
CA HIS A 9 -12.78 9.65 -4.15
C HIS A 9 -13.15 9.63 -5.62
N GLN A 10 -13.04 8.45 -6.25
CA GLN A 10 -13.25 8.31 -7.69
C GLN A 10 -13.79 6.93 -8.05
N ARG A 11 -14.70 6.91 -9.03
CA ARG A 11 -15.15 5.70 -9.73
C ARG A 11 -15.02 5.93 -11.23
N GLN A 12 -14.51 4.96 -11.95
CA GLN A 12 -14.36 5.06 -13.40
C GLN A 12 -14.52 3.70 -14.09
N PRO A 13 -14.95 3.67 -15.37
CA PRO A 13 -14.88 2.45 -16.15
C PRO A 13 -13.43 1.95 -16.26
N TYR A 14 -13.24 0.65 -16.11
CA TYR A 14 -11.93 0.04 -16.18
C TYR A 14 -11.52 -0.30 -17.61
N ALA A 15 -10.21 -0.23 -17.91
CA ALA A 15 -9.59 -0.66 -19.17
C ALA A 15 -10.37 -0.23 -20.43
N ASN A 16 -10.75 1.05 -20.51
CA ASN A 16 -11.52 1.61 -21.63
C ASN A 16 -12.83 0.85 -21.93
N LYS A 17 -13.53 0.35 -20.89
CA LYS A 17 -14.74 -0.48 -21.02
C LYS A 17 -14.53 -1.80 -21.76
N GLN A 18 -13.31 -2.33 -21.77
CA GLN A 18 -13.06 -3.68 -22.23
C GLN A 18 -13.98 -4.68 -21.49
N SER A 19 -14.57 -5.61 -22.24
CA SER A 19 -15.35 -6.71 -21.69
C SER A 19 -14.46 -7.93 -21.43
N PHE A 20 -14.67 -8.59 -20.30
CA PHE A 20 -13.90 -9.75 -19.86
C PHE A 20 -14.78 -11.00 -19.83
N GLY A 21 -14.86 -11.70 -20.96
CA GLY A 21 -15.66 -12.92 -21.08
C GLY A 21 -17.13 -12.68 -20.73
N ASN A 22 -17.73 -13.62 -19.99
CA ASN A 22 -19.13 -13.54 -19.60
C ASN A 22 -19.39 -12.55 -18.46
N THR A 23 -18.36 -12.21 -17.67
CA THR A 23 -18.44 -11.27 -16.54
C THR A 23 -18.77 -9.85 -17.01
N GLY A 24 -18.34 -9.49 -18.22
CA GLY A 24 -18.59 -8.18 -18.79
C GLY A 24 -17.53 -7.14 -18.42
N THR A 25 -17.93 -5.88 -18.34
CA THR A 25 -17.04 -4.75 -18.02
C THR A 25 -16.86 -4.59 -16.51
N TYR A 26 -15.78 -3.90 -16.14
CA TYR A 26 -15.43 -3.63 -14.74
C TYR A 26 -15.43 -2.12 -14.46
N GLU A 27 -15.60 -1.75 -13.19
CA GLU A 27 -15.27 -0.42 -12.68
C GLU A 27 -14.02 -0.48 -11.79
N GLN A 28 -13.31 0.65 -11.77
CA GLN A 28 -12.19 0.92 -10.87
C GLN A 28 -12.59 2.02 -9.90
N ILE A 29 -12.34 1.76 -8.61
CA ILE A 29 -12.71 2.63 -7.50
C ILE A 29 -11.43 2.98 -6.74
N PHE A 30 -11.17 4.27 -6.57
CA PHE A 30 -10.10 4.76 -5.71
C PHE A 30 -10.69 5.33 -4.43
N ALA A 31 -10.12 4.93 -3.29
CA ALA A 31 -10.63 5.26 -1.98
C ALA A 31 -9.49 5.41 -0.95
N THR A 32 -9.82 5.97 0.20
CA THR A 32 -9.01 5.90 1.42
C THR A 32 -9.75 5.09 2.46
N ALA A 33 -9.12 4.04 2.98
CA ALA A 33 -9.61 3.32 4.16
C ALA A 33 -9.04 3.96 5.42
N TYR A 34 -9.89 4.19 6.41
CA TYR A 34 -9.53 4.68 7.74
C TYR A 34 -9.68 3.55 8.76
N PHE A 35 -8.74 3.49 9.69
CA PHE A 35 -8.62 2.43 10.68
C PHE A 35 -8.44 3.04 12.05
N ASN A 36 -9.07 2.42 13.05
CA ASN A 36 -8.75 2.64 14.46
C ASN A 36 -8.40 1.30 15.10
N VAL A 37 -7.36 1.30 15.93
CA VAL A 37 -6.92 0.13 16.69
C VAL A 37 -6.71 0.49 18.16
N ASP A 38 -7.18 -0.37 19.06
CA ASP A 38 -6.92 -0.23 20.49
C ASP A 38 -5.55 -0.84 20.80
N PRO A 39 -4.56 -0.03 21.23
CA PRO A 39 -3.20 -0.50 21.51
C PRO A 39 -3.16 -1.49 22.69
N ASN A 40 -4.17 -1.51 23.55
CA ASN A 40 -4.19 -2.31 24.78
C ASN A 40 -4.78 -3.71 24.59
N THR A 41 -5.25 -4.05 23.38
CA THR A 41 -5.78 -5.38 23.09
C THR A 41 -4.67 -6.41 22.96
N GLN A 42 -4.93 -7.63 23.44
CA GLN A 42 -3.97 -8.75 23.35
C GLN A 42 -3.55 -9.07 21.91
N ASP A 43 -4.44 -8.87 20.93
CA ASP A 43 -4.14 -9.12 19.52
C ASP A 43 -3.15 -8.09 18.95
N ASN A 44 -3.21 -6.85 19.43
CA ASN A 44 -2.36 -5.76 18.95
C ASN A 44 -1.06 -5.62 19.74
N SER A 45 -0.90 -6.30 20.88
CA SER A 45 0.31 -6.22 21.72
C SER A 45 1.59 -6.73 21.05
N GLN A 46 1.46 -7.37 19.88
CA GLN A 46 2.55 -7.87 19.04
C GLN A 46 2.98 -6.86 17.97
N ILE A 47 2.29 -5.72 17.86
CA ILE A 47 2.73 -4.58 17.06
C ILE A 47 3.76 -3.82 17.90
N THR A 48 5.01 -3.82 17.42
CA THR A 48 6.12 -3.12 18.08
C THR A 48 5.80 -1.65 18.28
N ASP A 49 6.06 -1.16 19.49
CA ASP A 49 5.97 0.25 19.89
C ASP A 49 4.58 0.88 19.68
N ILE A 50 3.52 0.07 19.59
CA ILE A 50 2.15 0.57 19.39
C ILE A 50 1.68 1.47 20.54
N GLU A 51 2.19 1.24 21.74
CA GLU A 51 1.96 2.06 22.93
C GLU A 51 2.60 3.45 22.86
N LEU A 52 3.56 3.66 21.95
CA LEU A 52 4.20 4.96 21.74
C LEU A 52 3.48 5.81 20.67
N ALA A 53 2.52 5.23 19.95
CA ALA A 53 1.78 5.92 18.92
C ALA A 53 0.80 6.93 19.52
N ASP A 54 0.65 8.09 18.86
CA ASP A 54 -0.38 9.06 19.22
C ASP A 54 -1.79 8.43 19.12
N THR A 55 -2.62 8.66 20.13
CA THR A 55 -4.01 8.20 20.16
C THR A 55 -5.00 9.34 20.00
N ASP A 56 -6.17 9.03 19.43
CA ASP A 56 -7.31 9.95 19.38
C ASP A 56 -7.98 10.14 20.76
N SER A 57 -9.09 10.89 20.80
CA SER A 57 -9.84 11.16 22.04
C SER A 57 -10.46 9.92 22.68
N ASP A 58 -10.62 8.84 21.90
CA ASP A 58 -11.16 7.56 22.36
C ASP A 58 -10.03 6.60 22.81
N GLY A 59 -8.77 7.06 22.78
CA GLY A 59 -7.60 6.26 23.14
C GLY A 59 -7.20 5.26 22.06
N LEU A 60 -7.64 5.46 20.82
CA LEU A 60 -7.37 4.57 19.70
C LEU A 60 -6.27 5.14 18.80
N VAL A 61 -5.42 4.26 18.26
CA VAL A 61 -4.43 4.64 17.27
C VAL A 61 -5.11 4.69 15.90
N SER A 62 -5.20 5.89 15.33
CA SER A 62 -5.81 6.14 14.02
C SER A 62 -4.78 6.16 12.91
N PHE A 63 -5.11 5.52 11.79
CA PHE A 63 -4.30 5.58 10.57
C PHE A 63 -5.16 5.36 9.33
N SER A 64 -4.59 5.56 8.14
CA SER A 64 -5.30 5.35 6.89
C SER A 64 -4.44 4.71 5.81
N ALA A 65 -5.05 4.23 4.74
CA ALA A 65 -4.35 3.66 3.60
C ALA A 65 -5.06 3.97 2.29
N ASP A 66 -4.29 4.12 1.22
CA ASP A 66 -4.82 4.17 -0.14
C ASP A 66 -5.38 2.80 -0.52
N VAL A 67 -6.56 2.80 -1.15
CA VAL A 67 -7.24 1.60 -1.61
C VAL A 67 -7.66 1.76 -3.06
N CYS A 68 -7.45 0.69 -3.85
CA CYS A 68 -8.06 0.56 -5.17
C CYS A 68 -8.90 -0.72 -5.21
N ILE A 69 -10.06 -0.67 -5.84
CA ILE A 69 -10.95 -1.82 -6.02
C ILE A 69 -11.31 -1.95 -7.49
N LEU A 70 -11.15 -3.14 -8.05
CA LEU A 70 -11.73 -3.55 -9.32
C LEU A 70 -12.88 -4.51 -9.06
N LYS A 71 -14.06 -4.22 -9.62
CA LYS A 71 -15.21 -5.12 -9.55
C LYS A 71 -16.03 -5.13 -10.83
N PRO A 72 -16.78 -6.21 -11.12
CA PRO A 72 -17.74 -6.21 -12.22
C PRO A 72 -18.73 -5.05 -12.12
N MET A 73 -19.06 -4.44 -13.26
CA MET A 73 -20.14 -3.46 -13.36
C MET A 73 -21.49 -4.08 -13.00
N ASP A 74 -21.71 -5.33 -13.44
CA ASP A 74 -22.85 -6.14 -13.05
C ASP A 74 -22.41 -7.13 -11.96
N ILE A 75 -22.72 -6.81 -10.70
CA ILE A 75 -22.27 -7.61 -9.55
C ILE A 75 -22.88 -9.02 -9.54
N SER A 76 -24.01 -9.24 -10.22
CA SER A 76 -24.62 -10.58 -10.32
C SER A 76 -23.75 -11.57 -11.10
N LYS A 77 -22.78 -11.06 -11.86
CA LYS A 77 -21.80 -11.83 -12.63
C LYS A 77 -20.47 -12.03 -11.90
N ALA A 78 -20.33 -11.51 -10.68
CA ALA A 78 -19.16 -11.77 -9.85
C ALA A 78 -19.15 -13.22 -9.35
N ASN A 79 -17.96 -13.74 -9.06
CA ASN A 79 -17.80 -15.07 -8.45
C ASN A 79 -17.89 -15.06 -6.91
N ASN A 80 -18.36 -13.95 -6.33
CA ASN A 80 -18.49 -13.72 -4.89
C ASN A 80 -17.17 -13.90 -4.10
N THR A 81 -16.02 -13.76 -4.75
CA THR A 81 -14.70 -13.84 -4.11
C THR A 81 -13.97 -12.51 -4.22
N LEU A 82 -13.44 -12.05 -3.08
CA LEU A 82 -12.54 -10.91 -2.97
C LEU A 82 -11.09 -11.41 -2.95
N TYR A 83 -10.30 -11.01 -3.95
CA TYR A 83 -8.86 -11.14 -3.91
C TYR A 83 -8.26 -9.86 -3.31
N VAL A 84 -7.55 -9.98 -2.19
CA VAL A 84 -6.86 -8.86 -1.56
C VAL A 84 -5.37 -8.94 -1.87
N ASP A 85 -4.84 -7.92 -2.54
CA ASP A 85 -3.42 -7.76 -2.80
C ASP A 85 -2.81 -6.78 -1.80
N VAL A 86 -1.63 -7.13 -1.29
CA VAL A 86 -0.78 -6.29 -0.44
C VAL A 86 0.31 -5.72 -1.34
N PRO A 87 0.18 -4.46 -1.81
CA PRO A 87 1.04 -3.91 -2.85
C PRO A 87 2.51 -3.92 -2.45
N ASN A 88 3.37 -4.45 -3.31
CA ASN A 88 4.82 -4.45 -3.07
C ASN A 88 5.37 -3.05 -3.39
N ARG A 89 5.85 -2.30 -2.39
CA ARG A 89 6.35 -0.92 -2.56
C ARG A 89 5.32 -0.03 -3.27
N GLY A 90 4.06 -0.21 -2.89
CA GLY A 90 2.90 0.50 -3.44
C GLY A 90 2.46 0.09 -4.84
N ARG A 91 3.06 -0.96 -5.43
CA ARG A 91 2.73 -1.43 -6.78
C ARG A 91 1.86 -2.67 -6.76
N ASP A 92 0.96 -2.76 -7.73
CA ASP A 92 0.20 -3.97 -8.02
C ASP A 92 1.14 -5.15 -8.31
N ARG A 93 0.81 -6.32 -7.76
CA ARG A 93 1.46 -7.58 -8.10
C ARG A 93 0.49 -8.59 -8.68
N SER A 94 -0.78 -8.54 -8.29
CA SER A 94 -1.80 -9.47 -8.74
C SER A 94 -2.02 -9.44 -10.26
N LEU A 95 -2.08 -8.28 -10.93
CA LEU A 95 -2.29 -8.27 -12.39
C LEU A 95 -1.02 -8.72 -13.13
N ASN A 96 0.16 -8.33 -12.64
CA ASN A 96 1.41 -8.82 -13.19
C ASN A 96 1.51 -10.36 -13.12
N LEU A 97 1.27 -10.94 -11.94
CA LEU A 97 1.47 -12.37 -11.71
C LEU A 97 0.33 -13.24 -12.26
N LEU A 98 -0.92 -12.81 -12.10
CA LEU A 98 -2.10 -13.63 -12.41
C LEU A 98 -2.74 -13.29 -13.75
N ASN A 99 -2.60 -12.04 -14.21
CA ASN A 99 -3.06 -11.64 -15.54
C ASN A 99 -1.91 -11.48 -16.55
N SER A 100 -0.66 -11.74 -16.19
CA SER A 100 0.50 -11.53 -17.07
C SER A 100 0.57 -10.09 -17.61
N SER A 101 0.18 -9.09 -16.81
CA SER A 101 0.36 -7.68 -17.16
C SER A 101 1.86 -7.36 -17.26
N ASP A 102 2.26 -6.70 -18.35
CA ASP A 102 3.61 -6.19 -18.58
C ASP A 102 3.87 -4.82 -17.91
N SER A 103 2.90 -4.33 -17.14
CA SER A 103 2.96 -3.08 -16.41
C SER A 103 2.48 -3.25 -14.97
N ASP A 104 3.15 -2.56 -14.05
CA ASP A 104 2.73 -2.41 -12.65
C ASP A 104 1.59 -1.37 -12.48
N GLN A 105 1.07 -0.83 -13.59
CA GLN A 105 -0.05 0.09 -13.57
C GLN A 105 -1.37 -0.67 -13.47
N LEU A 106 -2.17 -0.33 -12.46
CA LEU A 106 -3.49 -0.93 -12.22
C LEU A 106 -4.42 -0.85 -13.43
N SER A 107 -4.26 0.16 -14.30
CA SER A 107 -5.07 0.35 -15.51
C SER A 107 -4.82 -0.67 -16.61
N ASN A 108 -3.75 -1.47 -16.53
CA ASN A 108 -3.44 -2.52 -17.49
C ASN A 108 -4.00 -3.87 -17.01
N PRO A 109 -5.03 -4.42 -17.67
CA PRO A 109 -5.62 -5.69 -17.25
C PRO A 109 -4.78 -6.91 -17.62
N GLY A 110 -3.70 -6.78 -18.39
CA GLY A 110 -3.00 -7.92 -19.00
C GLY A 110 -3.96 -8.79 -19.83
N ASN A 111 -3.89 -10.11 -19.64
CA ASN A 111 -4.80 -11.08 -20.26
C ASN A 111 -6.22 -11.11 -19.64
N GLY A 112 -6.45 -10.37 -18.55
CA GLY A 112 -7.73 -10.26 -17.86
C GLY A 112 -8.24 -11.54 -17.20
N PHE A 113 -7.35 -12.50 -16.85
CA PHE A 113 -7.72 -13.78 -16.26
C PHE A 113 -8.64 -13.63 -15.05
N LEU A 114 -8.23 -12.85 -14.04
CA LEU A 114 -9.04 -12.60 -12.84
C LEU A 114 -10.42 -12.03 -13.19
N MET A 115 -10.48 -11.12 -14.16
CA MET A 115 -11.74 -10.48 -14.56
C MET A 115 -12.69 -11.45 -15.25
N LYS A 116 -12.15 -12.30 -16.13
CA LYS A 116 -12.89 -13.38 -16.81
C LYS A 116 -13.45 -14.41 -15.82
N GLN A 117 -12.79 -14.59 -14.67
CA GLN A 117 -13.25 -15.47 -13.59
C GLN A 117 -14.24 -14.78 -12.63
N GLY A 118 -14.47 -13.47 -12.74
CA GLY A 118 -15.48 -12.77 -11.94
C GLY A 118 -15.00 -12.25 -10.57
N TYR A 119 -13.69 -12.19 -10.32
CA TYR A 119 -13.17 -11.72 -9.03
C TYR A 119 -13.44 -10.23 -8.81
N THR A 120 -13.77 -9.87 -7.57
CA THR A 120 -13.49 -8.52 -7.08
C THR A 120 -12.05 -8.50 -6.57
N ILE A 121 -11.28 -7.48 -6.91
CA ILE A 121 -9.87 -7.35 -6.53
C ILE A 121 -9.73 -6.05 -5.73
N ALA A 122 -9.08 -6.10 -4.58
CA ALA A 122 -8.76 -4.91 -3.80
C ALA A 122 -7.27 -4.86 -3.47
N TRP A 123 -6.68 -3.68 -3.60
CA TRP A 123 -5.34 -3.38 -3.14
C TRP A 123 -5.44 -2.43 -1.96
N CYS A 124 -4.65 -2.66 -0.92
CA CYS A 124 -4.59 -1.79 0.25
C CYS A 124 -3.13 -1.45 0.56
N GLY A 125 -2.77 -0.18 0.52
CA GLY A 125 -1.42 0.28 0.88
C GLY A 125 -1.05 -0.16 2.30
N TRP A 126 0.16 -0.70 2.46
CA TRP A 126 0.63 -1.22 3.76
C TRP A 126 1.97 -0.60 4.21
N GLN A 127 2.77 -0.12 3.26
CA GLN A 127 4.08 0.45 3.49
C GLN A 127 3.98 1.98 3.59
N HIS A 128 4.63 2.59 4.59
CA HIS A 128 4.44 4.00 4.95
C HIS A 128 5.39 4.97 4.21
N ASP A 129 6.59 4.51 3.90
CA ASP A 129 7.68 5.29 3.28
C ASP A 129 7.59 5.34 1.75
N VAL A 130 6.54 4.75 1.15
CA VAL A 130 6.29 4.82 -0.29
C VAL A 130 6.20 6.29 -0.75
N PRO A 131 6.86 6.68 -1.86
CA PRO A 131 6.81 8.04 -2.38
C PRO A 131 5.38 8.49 -2.67
N ASN A 132 5.10 9.78 -2.47
CA ASN A 132 3.81 10.36 -2.86
C ASN A 132 3.71 10.38 -4.39
N ASN A 133 3.03 9.38 -4.95
CA ASN A 133 2.82 9.23 -6.38
C ASN A 133 1.41 8.68 -6.62
N LYS A 134 0.66 9.29 -7.54
CA LYS A 134 -0.72 8.89 -7.88
C LYS A 134 -0.88 7.45 -8.38
N HIS A 135 0.22 6.79 -8.73
CA HIS A 135 0.25 5.40 -9.19
C HIS A 135 0.70 4.40 -8.13
N LEU A 136 1.07 4.87 -6.93
CA LEU A 136 1.49 4.03 -5.82
C LEU A 136 0.46 4.14 -4.68
N MET A 137 0.19 3.02 -4.02
CA MET A 137 -0.63 2.99 -2.82
C MET A 137 0.25 2.90 -1.58
N LYS A 138 -0.09 3.65 -0.55
CA LYS A 138 0.66 3.62 0.70
C LYS A 138 -0.24 3.64 1.92
N LEU A 139 0.39 3.34 3.05
CA LEU A 139 -0.19 3.52 4.37
C LEU A 139 0.25 4.89 4.92
N TYR A 140 -0.67 5.56 5.60
CA TYR A 140 -0.43 6.78 6.37
C TYR A 140 -0.48 6.39 7.83
N GLY A 141 0.66 5.94 8.33
CA GLY A 141 0.79 5.37 9.68
C GLY A 141 0.81 6.45 10.77
N PRO A 142 0.58 6.04 12.02
CA PRO A 142 0.75 6.93 13.17
C PRO A 142 2.23 7.27 13.35
N THR A 143 2.49 8.35 14.07
CA THR A 143 3.84 8.75 14.49
C THR A 143 4.01 8.56 15.99
N ALA A 144 5.26 8.41 16.40
CA ALA A 144 5.68 8.45 17.80
C ALA A 144 6.84 9.45 17.92
N ASP A 145 6.88 10.21 19.01
CA ASP A 145 7.97 11.13 19.30
C ASP A 145 9.18 10.37 19.88
N VAL A 146 9.92 9.71 18.99
CA VAL A 146 11.07 8.88 19.33
C VAL A 146 12.29 9.25 18.49
N SER A 147 13.48 9.05 19.07
CA SER A 147 14.75 9.18 18.36
C SER A 147 15.63 7.98 18.65
N GLY A 148 16.47 7.60 17.68
CA GLY A 148 17.33 6.44 17.82
C GLY A 148 18.26 6.25 16.63
N LYS A 149 19.15 5.28 16.75
CA LYS A 149 20.04 4.88 15.65
C LYS A 149 19.27 4.02 14.66
N ILE A 150 19.43 4.30 13.37
CA ILE A 150 18.85 3.51 12.28
C ILE A 150 19.99 2.82 11.55
N ALA A 151 19.82 1.52 11.31
CA ALA A 151 20.70 0.76 10.45
C ALA A 151 20.09 0.65 9.05
N ILE A 152 20.86 1.00 8.02
CA ILE A 152 20.49 0.81 6.62
C ILE A 152 21.57 -0.04 5.96
N THR A 153 21.14 -1.04 5.21
CA THR A 153 22.05 -1.86 4.39
C THR A 153 22.05 -1.33 2.97
N ILE A 154 23.25 -1.08 2.44
CA ILE A 154 23.45 -0.56 1.10
C ILE A 154 24.21 -1.61 0.30
N GLN A 155 23.67 -1.97 -0.86
CA GLN A 155 24.33 -2.87 -1.80
C GLN A 155 24.44 -2.18 -3.16
N THR A 156 25.66 -1.96 -3.61
CA THR A 156 25.95 -1.33 -4.90
C THR A 156 26.39 -2.39 -5.92
N ASN A 157 25.99 -2.21 -7.18
CA ASN A 157 26.42 -3.04 -8.30
C ASN A 157 27.45 -2.33 -9.21
N ALA A 158 27.82 -1.10 -8.85
CA ALA A 158 28.81 -0.26 -9.51
C ALA A 158 29.47 0.64 -8.46
N MET A 159 30.60 1.28 -8.84
CA MET A 159 31.25 2.27 -7.98
C MET A 159 30.30 3.43 -7.69
N SER A 160 30.14 3.77 -6.41
CA SER A 160 29.30 4.87 -5.95
C SER A 160 29.98 5.59 -4.80
N TYR A 161 29.76 6.91 -4.74
CA TYR A 161 30.29 7.80 -3.70
C TYR A 161 29.17 8.42 -2.85
N VAL A 162 27.92 8.25 -3.26
CA VAL A 162 26.74 8.80 -2.59
C VAL A 162 25.61 7.80 -2.73
N GLU A 163 24.98 7.47 -1.62
CA GLU A 163 23.87 6.52 -1.60
C GLU A 163 22.70 7.09 -0.79
N GLN A 164 21.50 6.64 -1.13
CA GLN A 164 20.31 7.03 -0.40
C GLN A 164 20.23 6.28 0.93
N LEU A 165 19.77 6.97 1.98
CA LEU A 165 19.39 6.36 3.26
C LEU A 165 17.99 5.69 3.19
N SER A 166 17.58 5.30 1.98
CA SER A 166 16.27 4.75 1.64
C SER A 166 16.41 3.88 0.41
N GLU A 167 15.53 2.91 0.24
CA GLU A 167 15.49 2.10 -0.97
C GLU A 167 14.71 2.83 -2.09
N ARG A 168 15.17 2.81 -3.36
CA ARG A 168 14.36 3.19 -4.54
C ARG A 168 13.61 4.53 -4.43
N GLY A 169 14.21 5.55 -3.80
CA GLY A 169 13.60 6.86 -3.62
C GLY A 169 12.43 6.93 -2.63
N HIS A 170 12.27 5.92 -1.76
CA HIS A 170 11.34 5.96 -0.63
C HIS A 170 11.73 7.06 0.36
N LYS A 171 10.80 7.44 1.23
CA LYS A 171 11.03 8.49 2.22
C LYS A 171 11.89 7.94 3.36
N PRO A 172 13.14 8.40 3.53
CA PRO A 172 13.93 7.99 4.68
C PRO A 172 13.33 8.59 5.96
N TYR A 173 13.67 7.99 7.10
CA TYR A 173 13.53 8.68 8.37
C TYR A 173 14.39 9.95 8.38
N PRO A 174 13.91 11.05 8.97
CA PRO A 174 14.70 12.27 9.08
C PRO A 174 15.92 12.04 9.99
N THR A 175 17.08 12.56 9.56
CA THR A 175 18.29 12.56 10.40
C THR A 175 18.26 13.77 11.33
N THR A 176 18.67 13.58 12.59
CA THR A 176 18.82 14.65 13.57
C THR A 176 19.92 15.66 13.20
N ASP A 177 20.99 15.18 12.57
CA ASP A 177 22.09 16.00 12.05
C ASP A 177 22.66 15.40 10.75
N THR A 178 22.59 16.16 9.65
CA THR A 178 23.16 15.76 8.35
C THR A 178 24.69 15.89 8.28
N SER A 179 25.31 16.48 9.30
CA SER A 179 26.77 16.66 9.45
C SER A 179 27.35 15.83 10.59
N ASP A 180 26.64 14.79 11.04
CA ASP A 180 27.09 13.90 12.12
C ASP A 180 28.41 13.19 11.73
N HIS A 181 29.50 13.65 12.35
CA HIS A 181 30.85 13.09 12.16
C HIS A 181 31.08 11.77 12.91
N ASP A 182 30.17 11.40 13.82
CA ASP A 182 30.21 10.14 14.57
C ASP A 182 29.44 9.01 13.85
N ALA A 183 28.77 9.32 12.72
CA ALA A 183 28.10 8.33 11.89
C ALA A 183 29.09 7.24 11.42
N THR A 184 28.72 5.99 11.63
CA THR A 184 29.60 4.84 11.33
C THR A 184 29.10 4.08 10.10
N LEU A 185 29.97 3.87 9.12
CA LEU A 185 29.76 2.93 8.02
C LEU A 185 30.57 1.66 8.30
N THR A 186 29.90 0.52 8.45
CA THR A 186 30.52 -0.79 8.64
C THR A 186 30.40 -1.64 7.37
N VAL A 187 31.38 -2.52 7.15
CA VAL A 187 31.42 -3.47 6.01
C VAL A 187 31.30 -4.91 6.50
#